data_AF-A0AAT9LTV5-F1
#
_entry.id   AF-A0AAT9LTV5-F1
#
_cell.length_a   1.000
_cell.length_b   1.000
_cell.length_c   1.000
_cell.angle_alpha   90.00
_cell.angle_beta   90.00
_cell.angle_gamma   90.00
#
_symmetry.space_group_name_H-M   'P 1'
#
loop_
_entity.id
_entity.type
_entity.pdbx_description
1 polymer ?
#
loop_
_entity_poly.entity_id
_entity_poly.type
_entity_poly.pdbx_seq_one_letter_code
_entity_poly.pdbx_strand_id
1 'polypeptide(L)'
;MDTREAGNALGEFLRARRELVRPEDVGMRSAGIRRVSGLRREEVAMLAGISADYYLRLEQGRDRTPSTQVLDALADVLRLDEAGAAHLRELARPKSRRRPRPKVERVPASIQQLVRSLTMPAFVQNKYMDVLAANPLAVALSPHLAPGCNRLRALFTDPEARRVHPDWEQGTAEVVAQLRAVIGGDTEDPRLAELIGELSLASERFRRLWARHDIRRRRSATTRLSHPQVGELILHRDKLAVTGTDNLVIVVYHAEPGTPSAQALALLGSLITAG
;
A
#
# COMPACT_ATOMS: atom_id res chain seq x y z
N MET A 1 12.76 -28.57 19.28
CA MET A 1 11.57 -27.81 19.71
C MET A 1 11.76 -26.40 19.19
N ASP A 2 11.46 -26.23 17.91
CA ASP A 2 11.88 -25.06 17.12
C ASP A 2 10.77 -24.01 17.20
N THR A 3 11.07 -22.90 17.89
CA THR A 3 10.12 -21.83 18.12
C THR A 3 10.09 -21.03 16.82
N ARG A 4 9.10 -21.26 15.95
CA ARG A 4 8.84 -20.42 14.76
C ARG A 4 8.97 -18.95 15.17
N GLU A 5 10.05 -18.32 14.71
CA GLU A 5 10.42 -16.95 15.07
C GLU A 5 9.22 -16.03 14.83
N ALA A 6 8.84 -15.26 15.86
CA ALA A 6 8.03 -14.08 15.64
C ALA A 6 8.81 -13.17 14.67
N GLY A 7 8.30 -13.03 13.44
CA GLY A 7 9.02 -12.46 12.30
C GLY A 7 9.69 -11.11 12.58
N ASN A 8 10.92 -10.95 12.10
CA ASN A 8 11.71 -9.73 12.27
C ASN A 8 11.38 -8.68 11.21
N ALA A 9 10.20 -8.07 11.31
CA ALA A 9 9.75 -7.06 10.35
C ALA A 9 10.71 -5.86 10.24
N LEU A 10 11.34 -5.45 11.35
CA LEU A 10 12.34 -4.39 11.37
C LEU A 10 13.56 -4.74 10.51
N GLY A 11 14.15 -5.92 10.72
CA GLY A 11 15.32 -6.32 9.96
C GLY A 11 15.03 -6.65 8.49
N GLU A 12 13.84 -7.17 8.18
CA GLU A 12 13.37 -7.33 6.79
C GLU A 12 13.27 -5.98 6.09
N PHE A 13 12.68 -4.97 6.75
CA PHE A 13 12.59 -3.62 6.23
C PHE A 13 13.98 -3.01 6.00
N LEU A 14 14.88 -3.07 7.00
CA LEU A 14 16.25 -2.55 6.88
C LEU A 14 17.01 -3.21 5.72
N ARG A 15 16.92 -4.54 5.60
CA ARG A 15 17.56 -5.29 4.50
C ARG A 15 17.05 -4.85 3.14
N ALA A 16 15.74 -4.80 2.95
CA ALA A 16 15.13 -4.43 1.68
C ALA A 16 15.48 -2.99 1.27
N ARG A 17 15.45 -2.04 2.23
CA ARG A 17 15.82 -0.64 1.95
C ARG A 17 17.31 -0.49 1.65
N ARG A 18 18.18 -1.18 2.39
CA ARG A 18 19.64 -1.18 2.17
C ARG A 18 20.01 -1.63 0.75
N GLU A 19 19.34 -2.66 0.25
CA GLU A 19 19.61 -3.22 -1.09
C GLU A 19 19.19 -2.29 -2.25
N LEU A 20 18.36 -1.28 -1.97
CA LEU A 20 17.90 -0.29 -2.94
C LEU A 20 18.77 0.98 -3.00
N VAL A 21 19.48 1.32 -1.93
CA VAL A 21 20.35 2.52 -1.91
C VAL A 21 21.68 2.20 -2.56
N ARG A 22 22.06 2.97 -3.57
CA ARG A 22 23.35 2.78 -4.25
C ARG A 22 24.46 3.49 -3.46
N PRO A 23 25.70 2.99 -3.48
CA PRO A 23 26.84 3.69 -2.86
C PRO A 23 27.00 5.13 -3.36
N GLU A 24 26.76 5.34 -4.65
CA GLU A 24 26.85 6.66 -5.29
C GLU A 24 25.84 7.67 -4.73
N ASP A 25 24.67 7.20 -4.29
CA ASP A 25 23.61 8.03 -3.71
C ASP A 25 23.98 8.65 -2.36
N VAL A 26 24.99 8.09 -1.68
CA VAL A 26 25.50 8.51 -0.38
C VAL A 26 26.95 9.00 -0.48
N GLY A 27 27.39 9.36 -1.69
CA GLY A 27 28.72 9.93 -1.94
C GLY A 27 29.87 8.92 -1.85
N MET A 28 29.60 7.62 -1.78
CA MET A 28 30.62 6.58 -1.80
C MET A 28 31.02 6.24 -3.23
N ARG A 29 32.33 6.09 -3.47
CA ARG A 29 32.84 5.55 -4.73
C ARG A 29 32.71 4.03 -4.72
N SER A 30 32.09 3.47 -5.75
CA SER A 30 32.09 2.02 -5.92
C SER A 30 33.46 1.52 -6.37
N ALA A 31 34.15 0.77 -5.50
CA ALA A 31 35.44 0.16 -5.80
C ALA A 31 35.31 -1.37 -5.98
N GLY A 32 35.82 -1.89 -7.10
CA GLY A 32 35.99 -3.32 -7.38
C GLY A 32 34.72 -4.10 -7.81
N ILE A 33 34.86 -5.42 -7.93
CA ILE A 33 33.77 -6.35 -8.27
C ILE A 33 32.82 -6.48 -7.06
N ARG A 34 31.61 -5.93 -7.17
CA ARG A 34 30.58 -6.00 -6.11
C ARG A 34 29.62 -7.16 -6.38
N ARG A 35 29.29 -7.91 -5.32
CA ARG A 35 28.26 -8.98 -5.34
C ARG A 35 26.84 -8.46 -5.10
N VAL A 36 26.70 -7.24 -4.56
CA VAL A 36 25.40 -6.62 -4.20
C VAL A 36 25.35 -5.23 -4.82
N SER A 37 24.22 -4.88 -5.45
CA SER A 37 24.00 -3.60 -6.11
C SER A 37 23.80 -2.43 -5.14
N GLY A 38 23.24 -2.70 -3.96
CA GLY A 38 23.02 -1.70 -2.91
C GLY A 38 24.15 -1.65 -1.87
N LEU A 39 23.90 -0.93 -0.78
CA LEU A 39 24.87 -0.78 0.32
C LEU A 39 25.15 -2.12 1.03
N ARG A 40 26.41 -2.31 1.42
CA ARG A 40 26.83 -3.38 2.33
C ARG A 40 26.44 -3.03 3.77
N ARG A 41 26.36 -4.04 4.64
CA ARG A 41 26.08 -3.84 6.08
C ARG A 41 27.09 -2.90 6.74
N GLU A 42 28.36 -3.11 6.42
CA GLU A 42 29.48 -2.29 6.92
C GLU A 42 29.36 -0.83 6.47
N GLU A 43 28.91 -0.58 5.25
CA GLU A 43 28.73 0.77 4.71
C GLU A 43 27.59 1.50 5.40
N VAL A 44 26.45 0.83 5.61
CA VAL A 44 25.33 1.41 6.39
C VAL A 44 25.76 1.70 7.82
N ALA A 45 26.44 0.75 8.47
CA ALA A 45 26.89 0.91 9.84
C ALA A 45 27.85 2.09 10.00
N MET A 46 28.83 2.21 9.09
CA MET A 46 29.76 3.33 9.04
C MET A 46 29.04 4.67 8.88
N LEU A 47 28.12 4.77 7.91
CA LEU A 47 27.38 6.01 7.65
C LEU A 47 26.42 6.38 8.79
N ALA A 48 25.85 5.39 9.47
CA ALA A 48 24.94 5.59 10.60
C ALA A 48 25.68 5.77 11.95
N GLY A 49 27.01 5.70 11.97
CA GLY A 49 27.80 5.85 13.20
C GLY A 49 27.61 4.71 14.21
N ILE A 50 27.35 3.49 13.73
CA ILE A 50 27.13 2.29 14.57
C ILE A 50 28.07 1.15 14.18
N SER A 51 28.20 0.12 15.01
CA SER A 51 29.01 -1.05 14.66
C SER A 51 28.32 -1.95 13.64
N ALA A 52 29.11 -2.57 12.75
CA ALA A 52 28.59 -3.53 11.77
C ALA A 52 27.88 -4.72 12.43
N ASP A 53 28.39 -5.19 13.57
CA ASP A 53 27.77 -6.26 14.37
C ASP A 53 26.42 -5.83 14.94
N TYR A 54 26.27 -4.57 15.37
CA TYR A 54 24.99 -4.07 15.85
C TYR A 54 23.96 -4.00 14.72
N TYR A 55 24.34 -3.47 13.55
CA TYR A 55 23.45 -3.46 12.39
C TYR A 55 23.04 -4.88 11.95
N LEU A 56 23.97 -5.84 11.98
CA LEU A 56 23.68 -7.25 11.71
C LEU A 56 22.64 -7.82 12.70
N ARG A 57 22.77 -7.52 13.99
CA ARG A 57 21.80 -7.98 15.00
C ARG A 57 20.41 -7.38 14.82
N LEU A 58 20.30 -6.14 14.33
CA LEU A 58 19.03 -5.55 13.92
C LEU A 58 18.42 -6.32 12.73
N GLU A 59 19.20 -6.58 11.69
CA GLU A 59 18.72 -7.37 10.53
C GLU A 59 18.34 -8.82 10.88
N GLN A 60 18.95 -9.40 11.92
CA GLN A 60 18.64 -10.75 12.43
C GLN A 60 17.53 -10.75 13.49
N GLY A 61 17.16 -9.59 14.04
CA GLY A 61 16.07 -9.46 15.01
C GLY A 61 16.48 -9.87 16.43
N ARG A 62 17.80 -9.95 16.66
CA ARG A 62 18.42 -10.17 17.97
C ARG A 62 18.41 -8.88 18.79
N ASP A 63 18.42 -7.73 18.13
CA ASP A 63 18.15 -6.41 18.71
C ASP A 63 16.86 -5.85 18.09
N ARG A 64 15.93 -5.37 18.92
CA ARG A 64 14.59 -4.93 18.47
C ARG A 64 14.21 -3.52 18.89
N THR A 65 15.00 -2.89 19.76
CA THR A 65 14.73 -1.58 20.36
C THR A 65 15.91 -0.62 20.19
N PRO A 66 16.28 -0.28 18.94
CA PRO A 66 17.26 0.78 18.69
C PRO A 66 16.76 2.13 19.24
N SER A 67 17.70 3.01 19.61
CA SER A 67 17.37 4.36 20.07
C SER A 67 16.82 5.21 18.93
N THR A 68 16.09 6.29 19.26
CA THR A 68 15.58 7.24 18.27
C THR A 68 16.69 7.82 17.40
N GLN A 69 17.86 8.13 17.99
CA GLN A 69 19.03 8.62 17.27
C GLN A 69 19.52 7.61 16.22
N VAL A 70 19.57 6.31 16.57
CA VAL A 70 19.95 5.26 15.61
C VAL A 70 18.91 5.15 14.50
N LEU A 71 17.62 5.24 14.83
CA LEU A 71 16.55 5.18 13.84
C LEU A 71 16.57 6.35 12.86
N ASP A 72 16.86 7.55 13.35
CA ASP A 72 16.98 8.75 12.51
C ASP A 72 18.21 8.66 11.59
N ALA A 73 19.37 8.25 12.12
CA ALA A 73 20.57 8.02 11.31
C ALA A 73 20.34 6.94 10.23
N LEU A 74 19.66 5.84 10.59
CA LEU A 74 19.31 4.81 9.62
C LEU A 74 18.31 5.31 8.56
N ALA A 75 17.36 6.17 8.93
CA ALA A 75 16.43 6.76 7.97
C ALA A 75 17.15 7.64 6.95
N ASP A 76 18.13 8.43 7.39
CA ASP A 76 18.93 9.31 6.54
C ASP A 76 19.80 8.51 5.57
N VAL A 77 20.56 7.52 6.09
CA VAL A 77 21.43 6.66 5.28
C VAL A 77 20.63 5.86 4.25
N LEU A 78 19.44 5.38 4.63
CA LEU A 78 18.56 4.62 3.75
C LEU A 78 17.69 5.52 2.85
N ARG A 79 17.91 6.84 2.89
CA ARG A 79 17.19 7.87 2.11
C ARG A 79 15.67 7.69 2.21
N LEU A 80 15.18 7.40 3.40
CA LEU A 80 13.75 7.25 3.65
C LEU A 80 13.07 8.61 3.60
N ASP A 81 11.93 8.69 2.93
CA ASP A 81 11.06 9.84 3.06
C ASP A 81 10.38 9.86 4.45
N GLU A 82 9.63 10.90 4.75
CA GLU A 82 8.93 11.04 6.03
C GLU A 82 8.05 9.82 6.36
N ALA A 83 7.41 9.23 5.34
CA ALA A 83 6.57 8.05 5.50
C ALA A 83 7.40 6.81 5.86
N GLY A 84 8.51 6.58 5.16
CA GLY A 84 9.45 5.49 5.44
C GLY A 84 10.10 5.62 6.83
N ALA A 85 10.51 6.84 7.21
CA ALA A 85 11.09 7.11 8.53
C ALA A 85 10.06 6.89 9.65
N ALA A 86 8.81 7.33 9.47
CA ALA A 86 7.75 7.07 10.44
C ALA A 86 7.46 5.57 10.60
N HIS A 87 7.44 4.81 9.50
CA HIS A 87 7.25 3.36 9.53
C HIS A 87 8.41 2.64 10.20
N LEU A 88 9.66 3.05 9.92
CA LEU A 88 10.85 2.52 10.61
C LEU A 88 10.74 2.67 12.13
N ARG A 89 10.30 3.84 12.60
CA ARG A 89 10.07 4.08 14.04
C ARG A 89 8.94 3.22 14.60
N GLU A 90 7.89 2.98 13.82
CA GLU A 90 6.78 2.11 14.21
C GLU A 90 7.23 0.65 14.38
N LEU A 91 8.04 0.13 13.44
CA LEU A 91 8.56 -1.23 13.50
C LEU A 91 9.47 -1.48 14.73
N ALA A 92 10.16 -0.45 15.21
CA ALA A 92 11.01 -0.50 16.38
C ALA A 92 10.26 -0.33 17.72
N ARG A 93 8.96 0.04 17.69
CA ARG A 93 8.17 0.17 18.91
C ARG A 93 7.81 -1.21 19.47
N PRO A 94 7.90 -1.43 20.79
CA PRO A 94 7.43 -2.65 21.42
C PRO A 94 5.94 -2.87 21.08
N LYS A 95 5.61 -4.00 20.45
CA LYS A 95 4.23 -4.33 20.12
C LYS A 95 3.41 -4.54 21.40
N SER A 96 2.44 -3.67 21.66
CA SER A 96 1.39 -3.97 22.63
C SER A 96 0.53 -5.10 22.05
N ARG A 97 0.54 -6.28 22.67
CA ARG A 97 -0.22 -7.47 22.25
C ARG A 97 -1.73 -7.28 22.50
N ARG A 98 -2.37 -6.34 21.83
CA ARG A 98 -3.82 -6.38 21.68
C ARG A 98 -4.12 -6.98 20.33
N ARG A 99 -4.48 -8.26 20.32
CA ARG A 99 -5.18 -8.91 19.22
C ARG A 99 -6.66 -8.49 19.29
N PRO A 100 -7.17 -7.64 18.38
CA PRO A 100 -8.60 -7.61 18.16
C PRO A 100 -8.98 -8.97 17.57
N ARG A 101 -10.01 -9.62 18.11
CA ARG A 101 -10.63 -10.75 17.39
C ARG A 101 -11.11 -10.23 16.03
N PRO A 102 -11.01 -11.01 14.94
CA PRO A 102 -11.61 -10.62 13.68
C PRO A 102 -13.11 -10.48 13.90
N LYS A 103 -13.57 -9.22 14.05
CA LYS A 103 -14.98 -8.90 13.90
C LYS A 103 -15.25 -8.98 12.41
N VAL A 104 -16.38 -9.59 12.04
CA VAL A 104 -16.91 -9.42 10.69
C VAL A 104 -17.05 -7.93 10.46
N GLU A 105 -16.26 -7.39 9.53
CA GLU A 105 -16.30 -5.98 9.18
C GLU A 105 -17.66 -5.69 8.55
N ARG A 106 -18.56 -5.11 9.34
CA ARG A 106 -19.89 -4.70 8.87
C ARG A 106 -19.86 -3.21 8.61
N VAL A 107 -20.21 -2.82 7.38
CA VAL A 107 -20.42 -1.42 7.04
C VAL A 107 -21.62 -0.91 7.84
N PRO A 108 -21.48 0.14 8.67
CA PRO A 108 -22.60 0.71 9.41
C PRO A 108 -23.75 1.09 8.45
N ALA A 109 -25.00 0.87 8.86
CA ALA A 109 -26.16 1.12 8.00
C ALA A 109 -26.22 2.59 7.50
N SER A 110 -25.87 3.55 8.36
CA SER A 110 -25.77 4.97 7.99
C SER A 110 -24.74 5.22 6.89
N ILE A 111 -23.61 4.51 6.90
CA ILE A 111 -22.57 4.61 5.87
C ILE A 111 -23.03 3.97 4.56
N GLN A 112 -23.74 2.84 4.63
CA GLN A 112 -24.34 2.24 3.43
C GLN A 112 -25.34 3.19 2.78
N GLN A 113 -26.21 3.82 3.58
CA GLN A 113 -27.18 4.80 3.10
C GLN A 113 -26.49 6.04 2.50
N LEU A 114 -25.45 6.56 3.17
CA LEU A 114 -24.65 7.67 2.66
C LEU A 114 -24.07 7.33 1.29
N VAL A 115 -23.36 6.20 1.17
CA VAL A 115 -22.74 5.79 -0.10
C VAL A 115 -23.77 5.63 -1.21
N ARG A 116 -24.93 5.03 -0.92
CA ARG A 116 -26.03 4.90 -1.90
C ARG A 116 -26.61 6.24 -2.34
N SER A 117 -26.60 7.26 -1.48
CA SER A 117 -27.14 8.59 -1.78
C SER A 117 -26.21 9.48 -2.60
N LEU A 118 -24.92 9.13 -2.72
CA LEU A 118 -23.95 9.92 -3.47
C LEU A 118 -24.19 9.78 -4.97
N THR A 119 -24.19 10.93 -5.67
CA THR A 119 -24.31 11.03 -7.12
C THR A 119 -22.98 10.79 -7.86
N MET A 120 -21.88 10.68 -7.12
CA MET A 120 -20.54 10.37 -7.63
C MET A 120 -20.19 8.90 -7.38
N PRO A 121 -19.37 8.24 -8.20
CA PRO A 121 -18.94 6.87 -7.93
C PRO A 121 -18.31 6.73 -6.55
N ALA A 122 -18.94 5.94 -5.68
CA ALA A 122 -18.56 5.79 -4.28
C ALA A 122 -18.68 4.36 -3.79
N PHE A 123 -17.72 3.92 -2.98
CA PHE A 123 -17.72 2.60 -2.37
C PHE A 123 -16.98 2.59 -1.02
N VAL A 124 -17.25 1.59 -0.20
CA VAL A 124 -16.57 1.32 1.06
C VAL A 124 -15.60 0.18 0.86
N GLN A 125 -14.38 0.33 1.34
CA GLN A 125 -13.42 -0.76 1.43
C GLN A 125 -12.74 -0.83 2.80
N ASN A 126 -12.22 -2.01 3.12
CA ASN A 126 -11.39 -2.24 4.30
C ASN A 126 -9.88 -2.04 4.02
N LYS A 127 -9.05 -2.38 5.01
CA LYS A 127 -7.58 -2.32 4.90
C LYS A 127 -6.99 -3.25 3.84
N TYR A 128 -7.65 -4.37 3.53
CA TYR A 128 -7.23 -5.33 2.49
C TYR A 128 -7.72 -4.95 1.09
N MET A 129 -8.46 -3.85 0.97
CA MET A 129 -9.10 -3.38 -0.26
C MET A 129 -10.21 -4.28 -0.78
N ASP A 130 -10.85 -5.03 0.12
CA ASP A 130 -12.13 -5.66 -0.17
C ASP A 130 -13.21 -4.58 -0.22
N VAL A 131 -14.04 -4.63 -1.25
CA VAL A 131 -15.19 -3.74 -1.39
C VAL A 131 -16.35 -4.33 -0.60
N LEU A 132 -16.87 -3.56 0.35
CA LEU A 132 -17.93 -4.01 1.26
C LEU A 132 -19.29 -3.41 0.91
N ALA A 133 -19.32 -2.26 0.26
CA ALA A 133 -20.52 -1.60 -0.23
C ALA A 133 -20.14 -0.68 -1.40
N ALA A 134 -21.05 -0.47 -2.35
CA ALA A 134 -20.83 0.43 -3.48
C ALA A 134 -22.17 1.01 -3.95
N ASN A 135 -22.13 2.20 -4.54
CA ASN A 135 -23.28 2.70 -5.30
C ASN A 135 -23.24 2.17 -6.75
N PRO A 136 -24.38 2.19 -7.47
CA PRO A 136 -24.43 1.67 -8.83
C PRO A 136 -23.41 2.33 -9.77
N LEU A 137 -23.15 3.63 -9.61
CA LEU A 137 -22.20 4.36 -10.43
C LEU A 137 -20.74 3.91 -10.22
N ALA A 138 -20.35 3.48 -9.01
CA ALA A 138 -19.05 2.85 -8.79
C ALA A 138 -18.93 1.52 -9.54
N VAL A 139 -19.97 0.68 -9.50
CA VAL A 139 -19.98 -0.62 -10.21
C VAL A 139 -19.94 -0.42 -11.72
N ALA A 140 -20.66 0.58 -12.23
CA ALA A 140 -20.60 0.95 -13.64
C ALA A 140 -19.22 1.49 -14.04
N LEU A 141 -18.57 2.28 -13.18
CA LEU A 141 -17.21 2.79 -13.43
C LEU A 141 -16.19 1.64 -13.53
N SER A 142 -16.35 0.60 -12.71
CA SER A 142 -15.57 -0.63 -12.83
C SER A 142 -16.28 -1.79 -12.10
N PRO A 143 -16.41 -2.97 -12.74
CA PRO A 143 -17.03 -4.14 -12.11
C PRO A 143 -16.25 -4.61 -10.87
N HIS A 144 -14.95 -4.31 -10.76
CA HIS A 144 -14.13 -4.61 -9.58
C HIS A 144 -14.44 -3.73 -8.36
N LEU A 145 -15.34 -2.76 -8.51
CA LEU A 145 -15.89 -1.97 -7.41
C LEU A 145 -17.23 -2.53 -6.91
N ALA A 146 -17.65 -3.71 -7.37
CA ALA A 146 -18.81 -4.40 -6.81
C ALA A 146 -18.49 -4.94 -5.40
N PRO A 147 -19.48 -4.96 -4.47
CA PRO A 147 -19.31 -5.60 -3.16
C PRO A 147 -18.89 -7.07 -3.31
N GLY A 148 -17.93 -7.49 -2.49
CA GLY A 148 -17.33 -8.83 -2.55
C GLY A 148 -16.08 -8.94 -3.43
N CYS A 149 -15.81 -7.95 -4.29
CA CYS A 149 -14.56 -7.89 -5.04
C CYS A 149 -13.40 -7.43 -4.14
N ASN A 150 -12.21 -8.00 -4.37
CA ASN A 150 -10.96 -7.45 -3.84
C ASN A 150 -10.23 -6.68 -4.95
N ARG A 151 -10.03 -5.39 -4.75
CA ARG A 151 -9.44 -4.51 -5.77
C ARG A 151 -7.97 -4.82 -6.06
N LEU A 152 -7.25 -5.29 -5.06
CA LEU A 152 -5.84 -5.62 -5.19
C LEU A 152 -5.68 -6.89 -6.03
N ARG A 153 -6.49 -7.92 -5.77
CA ARG A 153 -6.59 -9.12 -6.63
C ARG A 153 -6.86 -8.72 -8.07
N ALA A 154 -7.95 -8.00 -8.32
CA ALA A 154 -8.31 -7.56 -9.67
C ALA A 154 -7.16 -6.84 -10.38
N LEU A 155 -6.50 -5.88 -9.72
CA LEU A 155 -5.41 -5.11 -10.33
C LEU A 155 -4.20 -5.95 -10.76
N PHE A 156 -3.91 -7.05 -10.05
CA PHE A 156 -2.73 -7.87 -10.29
C PHE A 156 -3.00 -9.18 -11.04
N THR A 157 -4.24 -9.63 -11.12
CA THR A 157 -4.61 -10.92 -11.74
C THR A 157 -5.54 -10.79 -12.94
N ASP A 158 -6.25 -9.67 -13.10
CA ASP A 158 -7.15 -9.45 -14.25
C ASP A 158 -6.45 -8.66 -15.37
N PRO A 159 -6.29 -9.24 -16.58
CA PRO A 159 -5.73 -8.52 -17.73
C PRO A 159 -6.53 -7.27 -18.13
N GLU A 160 -7.85 -7.27 -17.97
CA GLU A 160 -8.70 -6.12 -18.32
C GLU A 160 -8.47 -4.97 -17.34
N ALA A 161 -8.20 -5.26 -16.07
CA ALA A 161 -7.81 -4.23 -15.11
C ALA A 161 -6.53 -3.50 -15.56
N ARG A 162 -5.60 -4.19 -16.25
CA ARG A 162 -4.43 -3.51 -16.84
C ARG A 162 -4.80 -2.62 -18.02
N ARG A 163 -5.73 -3.07 -18.88
CA ARG A 163 -6.18 -2.32 -20.06
C ARG A 163 -6.91 -1.02 -19.70
N VAL A 164 -7.70 -1.04 -18.63
CA VAL A 164 -8.50 0.11 -18.17
C VAL A 164 -7.64 1.18 -17.48
N HIS A 165 -6.43 0.85 -17.03
CA HIS A 165 -5.56 1.80 -16.31
C HIS A 165 -4.32 2.17 -17.14
N PRO A 166 -4.31 3.32 -17.84
CA PRO A 166 -3.12 3.79 -18.56
C PRO A 166 -1.86 3.85 -17.68
N ASP A 167 -2.01 4.22 -16.40
CA ASP A 167 -0.92 4.29 -15.42
C ASP A 167 -0.77 3.03 -14.58
N TRP A 168 -1.17 1.86 -15.08
CA TRP A 168 -1.20 0.63 -14.30
C TRP A 168 0.11 0.34 -13.58
N GLU A 169 1.25 0.60 -14.21
CA GLU A 169 2.56 0.38 -13.59
C GLU A 169 2.78 1.29 -12.37
N GLN A 170 2.52 2.59 -12.49
CA GLN A 170 2.66 3.52 -11.38
C GLN A 170 1.62 3.23 -10.28
N GLY A 171 0.37 2.99 -10.67
CA GLY A 171 -0.73 2.69 -9.75
C GLY A 171 -0.52 1.43 -8.93
N THR A 172 0.03 0.37 -9.53
CA THR A 172 0.39 -0.88 -8.82
C THR A 172 1.53 -0.69 -7.82
N ALA A 173 2.53 0.13 -8.15
CA ALA A 173 3.60 0.47 -7.20
C ALA A 173 3.04 1.25 -5.99
N GLU A 174 2.18 2.24 -6.25
CA GLU A 174 1.58 3.05 -5.20
C GLU A 174 0.62 2.27 -4.30
N VAL A 175 -0.19 1.37 -4.85
CA VAL A 175 -1.15 0.60 -4.06
C VAL A 175 -0.44 -0.41 -3.16
N VAL A 176 0.66 -1.00 -3.61
CA VAL A 176 1.49 -1.92 -2.81
C VAL A 176 2.18 -1.16 -1.66
N ALA A 177 2.73 0.02 -1.94
CA ALA A 177 3.33 0.86 -0.90
C ALA A 177 2.28 1.37 0.12
N GLN A 178 1.06 1.66 -0.34
CA GLN A 178 -0.07 2.01 0.53
C GLN A 178 -0.51 0.83 1.40
N LEU A 179 -0.62 -0.37 0.83
CA LEU A 179 -0.99 -1.57 1.57
C LEU A 179 -0.02 -1.77 2.74
N ARG A 180 1.29 -1.71 2.49
CA ARG A 180 2.32 -1.86 3.52
C ARG A 180 2.23 -0.79 4.62
N ALA A 181 1.94 0.45 4.24
CA ALA A 181 1.74 1.54 5.19
C ALA A 181 0.52 1.32 6.12
N VAL A 182 -0.57 0.72 5.61
CA VAL A 182 -1.79 0.45 6.38
C VAL A 182 -1.61 -0.73 7.33
N ILE A 183 -0.80 -1.72 6.94
CA ILE A 183 -0.49 -2.88 7.78
C ILE A 183 0.42 -2.49 8.94
N GLY A 184 1.28 -1.49 8.75
CA GLY A 184 2.22 -1.05 9.76
C GLY A 184 3.09 -2.22 10.23
N GLY A 185 3.30 -2.32 11.54
CA GLY A 185 3.99 -3.45 12.16
C GLY A 185 3.17 -4.72 12.32
N ASP A 186 1.87 -4.75 11.96
CA ASP A 186 0.98 -5.89 12.23
C ASP A 186 1.16 -7.04 11.22
N THR A 187 2.27 -7.76 11.38
CA THR A 187 2.67 -8.90 10.55
C THR A 187 2.01 -10.23 10.94
N GLU A 188 1.16 -10.26 11.97
CA GLU A 188 0.51 -11.49 12.46
C GLU A 188 -0.92 -11.68 11.93
N ASP A 189 -1.38 -10.83 11.02
CA ASP A 189 -2.71 -10.90 10.42
C ASP A 189 -2.82 -12.06 9.40
N PRO A 190 -3.57 -13.13 9.68
CA PRO A 190 -3.62 -14.31 8.80
C PRO A 190 -4.25 -14.02 7.43
N ARG A 191 -5.27 -13.16 7.39
CA ARG A 191 -5.95 -12.77 6.14
C ARG A 191 -5.02 -11.99 5.25
N LEU A 192 -4.22 -11.11 5.86
CA LEU A 192 -3.20 -10.39 5.14
C LEU A 192 -2.12 -11.33 4.56
N ALA A 193 -1.62 -12.25 5.38
CA ALA A 193 -0.60 -13.22 4.96
C ALA A 193 -1.09 -14.07 3.78
N GLU A 194 -2.36 -14.51 3.82
CA GLU A 194 -3.02 -15.22 2.73
C GLU A 194 -3.06 -14.36 1.45
N LEU A 195 -3.55 -13.12 1.53
CA LEU A 195 -3.63 -12.22 0.38
C LEU A 195 -2.26 -11.92 -0.24
N ILE A 196 -1.24 -11.66 0.58
CA ILE A 196 0.13 -11.45 0.11
C ILE A 196 0.66 -12.71 -0.57
N GLY A 197 0.45 -13.88 0.05
CA GLY A 197 0.91 -15.17 -0.48
C GLY A 197 0.30 -15.46 -1.85
N GLU A 198 -1.02 -15.33 -1.96
CA GLU A 198 -1.76 -15.49 -3.21
C GLU A 198 -1.24 -14.55 -4.30
N LEU A 199 -1.18 -13.24 -4.04
CA LEU A 199 -0.73 -12.25 -5.02
C LEU A 199 0.73 -12.43 -5.41
N SER A 200 1.57 -12.86 -4.47
CA SER A 200 2.97 -13.17 -4.72
C SER A 200 3.14 -14.40 -5.61
N LEU A 201 2.23 -15.37 -5.56
CA LEU A 201 2.21 -16.52 -6.47
C LEU A 201 1.66 -16.12 -7.85
N ALA A 202 0.58 -15.34 -7.87
CA ALA A 202 -0.13 -15.00 -9.10
C ALA A 202 0.56 -13.91 -9.94
N SER A 203 1.37 -13.02 -9.34
CA SER A 203 1.95 -11.87 -10.04
C SER A 203 3.42 -11.63 -9.69
N GLU A 204 4.31 -11.82 -10.67
CA GLU A 204 5.72 -11.46 -10.53
C GLU A 204 5.91 -9.97 -10.20
N ARG A 205 5.09 -9.11 -10.81
CA ARG A 205 5.12 -7.67 -10.53
C ARG A 205 4.80 -7.39 -9.06
N PHE A 206 3.73 -7.99 -8.53
CA PHE A 206 3.40 -7.85 -7.11
C PHE A 206 4.57 -8.31 -6.23
N ARG A 207 5.10 -9.50 -6.50
CA ARG A 207 6.24 -10.08 -5.75
C ARG A 207 7.45 -9.14 -5.73
N ARG A 208 7.81 -8.54 -6.87
CA ARG A 208 8.90 -7.56 -6.98
C ARG A 208 8.61 -6.27 -6.20
N LEU A 209 7.40 -5.73 -6.32
CA LEU A 209 7.00 -4.51 -5.61
C LEU A 209 6.94 -4.73 -4.09
N TRP A 210 6.41 -5.87 -3.66
CA TRP A 210 6.33 -6.25 -2.25
C TRP A 210 7.73 -6.35 -1.64
N ALA A 211 8.67 -7.00 -2.31
CA ALA A 211 10.05 -7.18 -1.86
C ALA A 211 10.85 -5.87 -1.68
N ARG A 212 10.42 -4.77 -2.31
CA ARG A 212 11.08 -3.45 -2.19
C ARG A 212 10.81 -2.75 -0.85
N HIS A 213 9.77 -3.18 -0.13
CA HIS A 213 9.34 -2.54 1.12
C HIS A 213 9.15 -1.02 0.99
N ASP A 214 8.72 -0.54 -0.19
CA ASP A 214 8.37 0.86 -0.37
C ASP A 214 7.17 1.20 0.54
N ILE A 215 7.25 2.35 1.23
CA ILE A 215 6.19 2.87 2.08
C ILE A 215 5.73 4.19 1.50
N ARG A 216 4.43 4.35 1.31
CA ARG A 216 3.87 5.63 0.86
C ARG A 216 2.59 5.91 1.61
N ARG A 217 2.58 7.04 2.32
CA ARG A 217 1.36 7.54 2.96
C ARG A 217 0.35 7.99 1.91
N ARG A 218 -0.91 7.79 2.26
CA ARG A 218 -2.08 8.10 1.43
C ARG A 218 -2.09 9.58 1.07
N ARG A 219 -2.19 9.88 -0.23
CA ARG A 219 -2.54 11.22 -0.74
C ARG A 219 -3.78 11.11 -1.61
N SER A 220 -4.59 12.18 -1.66
CA SER A 220 -5.57 12.33 -2.73
C SER A 220 -4.80 12.28 -4.05
N ALA A 221 -5.36 11.57 -5.03
CA ALA A 221 -4.67 11.27 -6.27
C ALA A 221 -5.63 11.39 -7.43
N THR A 222 -5.16 12.01 -8.50
CA THR A 222 -5.82 11.93 -9.80
C THR A 222 -5.56 10.54 -10.39
N THR A 223 -6.60 9.87 -10.86
CA THR A 223 -6.53 8.59 -11.56
C THR A 223 -6.94 8.79 -13.01
N ARG A 224 -6.23 8.14 -13.93
CA ARG A 224 -6.64 8.03 -15.33
C ARG A 224 -7.24 6.65 -15.57
N LEU A 225 -8.37 6.60 -16.28
CA LEU A 225 -9.09 5.39 -16.63
C LEU A 225 -9.50 5.44 -18.10
N SER A 226 -9.43 4.30 -18.79
CA SER A 226 -9.95 4.11 -20.14
C SER A 226 -11.22 3.26 -20.05
N HIS A 227 -12.38 3.91 -19.95
CA HIS A 227 -13.66 3.24 -19.78
C HIS A 227 -14.22 2.77 -21.15
N PRO A 228 -14.69 1.52 -21.28
CA PRO A 228 -15.12 0.97 -22.57
C PRO A 228 -16.30 1.71 -23.20
N GLN A 229 -17.21 2.27 -22.40
CA GLN A 229 -18.42 2.94 -22.90
C GLN A 229 -18.31 4.46 -23.01
N VAL A 230 -17.43 5.11 -22.22
CA VAL A 230 -17.38 6.58 -22.13
C VAL A 230 -15.99 7.15 -22.38
N GLY A 231 -15.02 6.31 -22.77
CA GLY A 231 -13.68 6.74 -23.13
C GLY A 231 -12.82 7.10 -21.91
N GLU A 232 -11.91 8.05 -22.11
CA GLU A 232 -10.96 8.48 -21.09
C GLU A 232 -11.63 9.27 -19.96
N LEU A 233 -11.27 8.93 -18.72
CA LEU A 233 -11.69 9.61 -17.50
C LEU A 233 -10.47 10.01 -16.68
N ILE A 234 -10.40 11.27 -16.31
CA ILE A 234 -9.43 11.83 -15.37
C ILE A 234 -10.20 12.21 -14.11
N LEU A 235 -10.07 11.40 -13.06
CA LEU A 235 -10.87 11.52 -11.85
C LEU A 235 -9.99 11.79 -10.63
N HIS A 236 -10.39 12.74 -9.80
CA HIS A 236 -9.90 12.82 -8.44
C HIS A 236 -10.41 11.63 -7.64
N ARG A 237 -9.54 11.07 -6.80
CA ARG A 237 -9.85 9.97 -5.89
C ARG A 237 -9.57 10.38 -4.46
N ASP A 238 -10.65 10.61 -3.72
CA ASP A 238 -10.59 10.90 -2.29
C ASP A 238 -10.94 9.66 -1.47
N LYS A 239 -10.29 9.55 -0.30
CA LYS A 239 -10.54 8.45 0.63
C LYS A 239 -10.79 8.99 2.03
N LEU A 240 -12.00 8.81 2.54
CA LEU A 240 -12.49 9.33 3.81
C LEU A 240 -12.53 8.19 4.83
N ALA A 241 -11.88 8.35 5.98
CA ALA A 241 -11.91 7.35 7.04
C ALA A 241 -13.28 7.33 7.73
N VAL A 242 -13.79 6.14 8.05
CA VAL A 242 -15.03 5.98 8.81
C VAL A 242 -14.69 5.84 10.29
N THR A 243 -14.96 6.89 11.07
CA THR A 243 -14.72 6.92 12.51
C THR A 243 -15.47 5.78 13.23
N GLY A 244 -14.83 5.19 14.23
CA GLY A 244 -15.43 4.12 15.04
C GLY A 244 -15.44 2.74 14.35
N THR A 245 -14.73 2.59 13.23
CA THR A 245 -14.57 1.31 12.53
C THR A 245 -13.11 0.91 12.43
N ASP A 246 -12.86 -0.39 12.28
CA ASP A 246 -11.51 -0.92 12.09
C ASP A 246 -11.05 -0.71 10.63
N ASN A 247 -10.57 0.50 10.33
CA ASN A 247 -9.96 0.87 9.04
C ASN A 247 -10.90 0.84 7.82
N LEU A 248 -12.21 1.03 8.00
CA LEU A 248 -13.09 1.25 6.85
C LEU A 248 -12.85 2.65 6.26
N VAL A 249 -12.87 2.71 4.94
CA VAL A 249 -12.71 3.95 4.20
C VAL A 249 -13.75 4.04 3.10
N ILE A 250 -14.39 5.20 2.97
CA ILE A 250 -15.21 5.55 1.81
C ILE A 250 -14.24 6.08 0.76
N VAL A 251 -14.32 5.56 -0.45
CA VAL A 251 -13.58 6.05 -1.61
C VAL A 251 -14.57 6.69 -2.56
N VAL A 252 -14.29 7.92 -2.97
CA VAL A 252 -15.12 8.69 -3.90
C VAL A 252 -14.27 9.07 -5.10
N TYR A 253 -14.80 8.83 -6.29
CA TYR A 253 -14.25 9.34 -7.54
C TYR A 253 -15.06 10.52 -8.02
N HIS A 254 -14.41 11.62 -8.41
CA HIS A 254 -15.11 12.78 -8.94
C HIS A 254 -14.27 13.48 -10.02
N ALA A 255 -14.94 14.26 -10.87
CA ALA A 255 -14.32 15.08 -11.89
C ALA A 255 -14.68 16.54 -11.62
N GLU A 256 -13.79 17.45 -11.99
CA GLU A 256 -14.05 18.88 -11.89
C GLU A 256 -15.26 19.26 -12.79
N PRO A 257 -16.24 20.04 -12.29
CA PRO A 257 -17.39 20.46 -13.08
C PRO A 257 -17.00 21.14 -14.39
N GLY A 258 -17.76 20.87 -15.46
CA GLY A 258 -17.50 21.44 -16.78
C GLY A 258 -16.41 20.75 -17.61
N THR A 259 -15.68 19.78 -17.04
CA THR A 259 -14.67 19.01 -17.77
C THR A 259 -15.28 17.88 -18.62
N PRO A 260 -14.56 17.38 -19.65
CA PRO A 260 -14.98 16.19 -20.40
C PRO A 260 -15.21 14.97 -19.51
N SER A 261 -14.41 14.79 -18.46
CA SER A 261 -14.58 13.67 -17.52
C SER A 261 -15.85 13.80 -16.67
N ALA A 262 -16.29 15.03 -16.33
CA ALA A 262 -17.57 15.23 -15.66
C ALA A 262 -18.75 14.89 -16.59
N GLN A 263 -18.67 15.26 -17.86
CA GLN A 263 -19.68 14.90 -18.87
C GLN A 263 -19.73 13.38 -19.11
N ALA A 264 -18.57 12.73 -19.19
CA ALA A 264 -18.48 11.28 -19.37
C ALA A 264 -19.01 10.51 -18.14
N LEU A 265 -18.77 10.98 -16.91
CA LEU A 265 -19.40 10.41 -15.70
C LEU A 265 -20.92 10.59 -15.69
N ALA A 266 -21.42 11.76 -16.10
CA ALA A 266 -22.87 11.99 -16.21
C ALA A 266 -23.51 11.09 -17.26
N LEU A 267 -22.84 10.92 -18.42
CA LEU A 267 -23.25 9.98 -19.47
C LEU A 267 -23.30 8.54 -18.92
N LEU A 268 -22.27 8.11 -18.20
CA LEU A 268 -22.24 6.80 -17.56
C LEU A 268 -23.43 6.61 -16.60
N GLY A 269 -23.75 7.62 -15.78
CA GLY A 269 -24.93 7.60 -14.90
C GLY A 269 -26.26 7.47 -15.66
N SER A 270 -26.38 8.12 -16.82
CA SER A 270 -27.58 8.01 -17.66
C SER A 270 -27.77 6.61 -18.24
N LEU A 271 -26.68 5.93 -18.60
CA LEU A 271 -26.71 4.56 -19.13
C LEU A 271 -27.18 3.54 -18.09
N ILE A 272 -26.86 3.76 -16.80
CA ILE A 272 -27.34 2.92 -15.69
C ILE A 272 -28.84 3.07 -15.49
N THR A 273 -29.38 4.28 -15.66
CA THR A 273 -30.80 4.56 -15.42
C THR A 273 -31.67 4.03 -16.57
N ALA A 274 -31.10 3.84 -17.76
CA ALA A 274 -31.80 3.41 -18.96
C ALA A 274 -31.84 1.88 -19.17
N GLY A 275 -31.09 1.10 -18.39
CA GLY A 275 -31.01 -0.38 -18.46
C GLY A 275 -31.60 -1.04 -17.22
#